data_AF-A0AAJ5WKN3-F1
#
_entry.id   AF-A0AAJ5WKN3-F1
#
_cell.length_a   1.000
_cell.length_b   1.000
_cell.length_c   1.000
_cell.angle_alpha   90.00
_cell.angle_beta   90.00
_cell.angle_gamma   90.00
#
_symmetry.space_group_name_H-M   'P 1'
#
loop_
_entity.id
_entity.type
_entity.pdbx_description
1 polymer ?
#
loop_
_entity_poly.entity_id
_entity_poly.type
_entity_poly.pdbx_seq_one_letter_code
_entity_poly.pdbx_strand_id
1 'polypeptide(L)'
;MYKLPPAVEDKLKRFQPPVDAKDFERLCVDIFEYVLKSRRIPILNRTHSRISAYGTTGDKQYGIDVRDPATQAVAQCKKHEEITTTKLRDELKKLRDYDKEVSHYFFMIKQPDVKVSLSNWIEKQNANAQAERDDSTPYPCLPSIALPELHILGWDEIRSYLGLSTFLLWKWQIAVPAGQNFHLDGLDIQELHYEVGRYRDKIDPKETPPTLEAVHAIESLLSSIDVQALSSIGESPLVHIDIIRGVEKFIGAMKEASRAIRTYGEAITKIDKRDLVVVEEGYELLNNLARQKARISAFPYLRRIAVDCRNLLGHLSSYGASEWEPEFITDELGEEHEVSGETYLRYNFTDKYPRWGVAYTDPKEIAILTKRIVSDIEVISVYQ
;
A
#
# COMPACT_ATOMS: atom_id res chain seq x y z
N MET A 1 20.31 -7.88 23.54
CA MET A 1 18.91 -8.28 23.27
C MET A 1 18.04 -7.59 24.30
N TYR A 2 17.11 -6.73 23.86
CA TYR A 2 16.10 -6.19 24.77
C TYR A 2 15.18 -7.34 25.19
N LYS A 3 14.96 -7.49 26.50
CA LYS A 3 14.03 -8.48 27.01
C LYS A 3 12.62 -7.92 26.80
N LEU A 4 11.78 -8.64 26.05
CA LEU A 4 10.39 -8.25 25.85
C LEU A 4 9.66 -8.20 27.20
N PRO A 5 8.68 -7.29 27.37
CA PRO A 5 7.81 -7.34 28.54
C PRO A 5 7.16 -8.74 28.66
N PRO A 6 7.02 -9.32 29.86
CA PRO A 6 6.51 -10.69 30.03
C PRO A 6 5.16 -10.92 29.35
N ALA A 7 4.25 -9.94 29.39
CA ALA A 7 2.96 -10.03 28.72
C ALA A 7 3.08 -10.11 27.18
N VAL A 8 4.06 -9.42 26.60
CA VAL A 8 4.34 -9.48 25.15
C VAL A 8 5.01 -10.80 24.80
N GLU A 9 5.93 -11.27 25.65
CA GLU A 9 6.57 -12.58 25.48
C GLU A 9 5.55 -13.72 25.51
N ASP A 10 4.58 -13.68 26.41
CA ASP A 10 3.52 -14.67 26.51
C ASP A 10 2.57 -14.63 25.30
N LYS A 11 2.22 -13.44 24.81
CA LYS A 11 1.46 -13.29 23.56
C LYS A 11 2.25 -13.84 22.36
N LEU A 12 3.53 -13.50 22.26
CA LEU A 12 4.40 -14.01 21.21
C LEU A 12 4.48 -15.54 21.25
N LYS A 13 4.66 -16.16 22.42
CA LYS A 13 4.66 -17.63 22.57
C LYS A 13 3.36 -18.28 22.09
N ARG A 14 2.22 -17.61 22.22
CA ARG A 14 0.91 -18.13 21.79
C ARG A 14 0.59 -17.82 20.33
N PHE A 15 1.34 -16.92 19.69
CA PHE A 15 1.13 -16.54 18.30
C PHE A 15 1.28 -17.75 17.37
N GLN A 16 0.23 -18.00 16.60
CA GLN A 16 0.13 -19.12 15.67
C GLN A 16 0.55 -18.67 14.27
N PRO A 17 1.03 -19.58 13.41
CA PRO A 17 1.34 -19.23 12.03
C PRO A 17 0.07 -18.74 11.31
N PRO A 18 0.19 -17.72 10.42
CA PRO A 18 -0.94 -17.23 9.63
C PRO A 18 -1.76 -18.33 8.95
N VAL A 19 -3.07 -18.12 8.87
CA VAL A 19 -4.02 -19.08 8.30
C VAL A 19 -4.00 -19.03 6.77
N ASP A 20 -3.67 -17.91 6.13
CA ASP A 20 -3.50 -17.87 4.68
C ASP A 20 -2.06 -18.18 4.25
N ALA A 21 -1.89 -18.84 3.11
CA ALA A 21 -0.56 -19.16 2.58
C ALA A 21 0.22 -17.89 2.20
N LYS A 22 -0.45 -16.90 1.62
CA LYS A 22 0.17 -15.62 1.22
C LYS A 22 0.55 -14.81 2.44
N ASP A 23 -0.25 -14.83 3.51
CA ASP A 23 0.11 -14.14 4.74
C ASP A 23 1.29 -14.81 5.45
N PHE A 24 1.41 -16.14 5.40
CA PHE A 24 2.61 -16.83 5.89
C PHE A 24 3.86 -16.46 5.08
N GLU A 25 3.73 -16.36 3.76
CA GLU A 25 4.82 -15.88 2.89
C GLU A 25 5.22 -14.43 3.22
N ARG A 26 4.24 -13.53 3.37
CA ARG A 26 4.48 -12.13 3.80
C ARG A 26 5.20 -12.06 5.15
N LEU A 27 4.82 -12.91 6.10
CA LEU A 27 5.52 -13.03 7.39
C LEU A 27 6.96 -13.45 7.19
N CYS A 28 7.21 -14.45 6.33
CA CYS A 28 8.56 -14.91 6.05
C CYS A 28 9.41 -13.80 5.41
N VAL A 29 8.85 -13.03 4.46
CA VAL A 29 9.52 -11.83 3.88
C VAL A 29 9.91 -10.85 4.97
N ASP A 30 8.98 -10.49 5.86
CA ASP A 30 9.19 -9.52 6.94
C ASP A 30 10.32 -9.91 7.90
N ILE A 31 10.43 -11.20 8.23
CA ILE A 31 11.43 -11.66 9.19
C ILE A 31 12.76 -12.02 8.54
N PHE A 32 12.84 -12.14 7.22
CA PHE A 32 13.99 -12.77 6.55
C PHE A 32 15.29 -12.00 6.82
N GLU A 33 15.24 -10.66 6.86
CA GLU A 33 16.39 -9.85 7.24
C GLU A 33 16.97 -10.24 8.62
N TYR A 34 16.09 -10.52 9.59
CA TYR A 34 16.49 -10.92 10.94
C TYR A 34 17.05 -12.35 10.96
N VAL A 35 16.53 -13.25 10.13
CA VAL A 35 17.08 -14.59 9.91
C VAL A 35 18.51 -14.49 9.36
N LEU A 36 18.73 -13.68 8.31
CA LEU A 36 20.04 -13.52 7.70
C LEU A 36 21.05 -12.91 8.68
N LYS A 37 20.62 -11.91 9.46
CA LYS A 37 21.44 -11.29 10.52
C LYS A 37 21.80 -12.27 11.64
N SER A 38 20.86 -13.10 12.10
CA SER A 38 21.12 -14.07 13.17
C SER A 38 22.12 -15.15 12.74
N ARG A 39 22.03 -15.57 11.47
CA ARG A 39 22.94 -16.52 10.83
C ARG A 39 24.26 -15.89 10.38
N ARG A 40 24.44 -14.57 10.58
CA ARG A 40 25.65 -13.79 10.22
C ARG A 40 26.02 -13.89 8.75
N ILE A 41 25.02 -13.95 7.87
CA ILE A 41 25.25 -14.03 6.42
C ILE A 41 25.78 -12.66 5.93
N PRO A 42 26.94 -12.62 5.25
CA PRO A 42 27.55 -11.37 4.81
C PRO A 42 26.87 -10.79 3.57
N ILE A 43 26.96 -9.47 3.40
CA ILE A 43 26.62 -8.81 2.14
C ILE A 43 27.70 -9.15 1.11
N LEU A 44 27.29 -9.81 0.03
CA LEU A 44 28.17 -10.25 -1.05
C LEU A 44 28.20 -9.23 -2.19
N ASN A 45 27.07 -8.59 -2.46
CA ASN A 45 26.95 -7.62 -3.54
C ASN A 45 27.23 -6.20 -3.06
N ARG A 46 28.37 -5.62 -3.48
CA ARG A 46 28.80 -4.26 -3.12
C ARG A 46 27.87 -3.14 -3.61
N THR A 47 26.98 -3.41 -4.57
CA THR A 47 25.98 -2.41 -4.99
C THR A 47 24.86 -2.24 -3.96
N HIS A 48 24.78 -3.13 -2.96
CA HIS A 48 23.81 -3.07 -1.89
C HIS A 48 24.50 -2.68 -0.58
N SER A 49 23.99 -1.66 0.08
CA SER A 49 24.52 -1.19 1.38
C SER A 49 23.85 -1.87 2.58
N ARG A 50 22.76 -2.62 2.35
CA ARG A 50 21.97 -3.28 3.41
C ARG A 50 21.27 -4.54 2.90
N ILE A 51 20.91 -5.41 3.84
CA ILE A 51 19.99 -6.53 3.64
C ILE A 51 18.57 -5.95 3.52
N SER A 52 17.80 -6.42 2.54
CA SER A 52 16.44 -6.00 2.25
C SER A 52 15.75 -7.08 1.43
N ALA A 53 15.03 -7.98 2.11
CA ALA A 53 14.31 -9.08 1.49
C ALA A 53 13.01 -8.63 0.80
N TYR A 54 12.61 -9.32 -0.26
CA TYR A 54 11.34 -9.13 -0.95
C TYR A 54 10.74 -10.45 -1.44
N GLY A 55 9.42 -10.46 -1.64
CA GLY A 55 8.70 -11.60 -2.22
C GLY A 55 8.85 -11.67 -3.74
N THR A 56 8.94 -12.87 -4.31
CA THR A 56 9.17 -13.09 -5.75
C THR A 56 8.00 -13.78 -6.43
N THR A 57 7.20 -13.05 -7.21
CA THR A 57 6.02 -13.62 -7.90
C THR A 57 6.37 -14.49 -9.12
N GLY A 58 7.45 -14.19 -9.85
CA GLY A 58 7.88 -14.96 -11.03
C GLY A 58 8.79 -16.16 -10.72
N ASP A 59 9.56 -16.09 -9.64
CA ASP A 59 10.56 -17.12 -9.31
C ASP A 59 9.95 -18.30 -8.51
N LYS A 60 8.65 -18.26 -8.18
CA LYS A 60 7.95 -19.31 -7.40
C LYS A 60 7.99 -20.69 -8.05
N GLN A 61 8.03 -20.74 -9.38
CA GLN A 61 8.16 -22.01 -10.13
C GLN A 61 9.46 -22.76 -9.79
N TYR A 62 10.49 -22.03 -9.38
CA TYR A 62 11.80 -22.57 -8.97
C TYR A 62 11.88 -22.83 -7.46
N GLY A 63 10.77 -22.68 -6.73
CA GLY A 63 10.77 -22.80 -5.28
C GLY A 63 11.36 -21.58 -4.57
N ILE A 64 11.16 -20.37 -5.09
CA ILE A 64 11.64 -19.14 -4.45
C ILE A 64 10.46 -18.24 -4.18
N ASP A 65 10.17 -18.06 -2.89
CA ASP A 65 9.13 -17.16 -2.40
C ASP A 65 9.73 -15.85 -1.89
N VAL A 66 10.93 -15.90 -1.29
CA VAL A 66 11.63 -14.73 -0.73
C VAL A 66 13.05 -14.66 -1.27
N ARG A 67 13.52 -13.45 -1.55
CA ARG A 67 14.90 -13.21 -1.97
C ARG A 67 15.48 -11.98 -1.30
N ASP A 68 16.74 -12.07 -0.92
CA ASP A 68 17.57 -10.92 -0.58
C ASP A 68 18.71 -10.75 -1.63
N PRO A 69 18.77 -9.63 -2.36
CA PRO A 69 19.75 -9.44 -3.43
C PRO A 69 21.16 -9.10 -2.92
N ALA A 70 21.28 -8.60 -1.68
CA ALA A 70 22.54 -8.18 -1.10
C ALA A 70 23.40 -9.38 -0.66
N THR A 71 22.76 -10.37 -0.05
CA THR A 71 23.35 -11.64 0.39
C THR A 71 23.20 -12.76 -0.64
N GLN A 72 22.32 -12.58 -1.63
CA GLN A 72 21.88 -13.63 -2.57
C GLN A 72 21.27 -14.86 -1.88
N ALA A 73 20.76 -14.70 -0.65
CA ALA A 73 20.01 -15.74 0.03
C ALA A 73 18.56 -15.74 -0.46
N VAL A 74 17.96 -16.93 -0.48
CA VAL A 74 16.57 -17.13 -0.88
C VAL A 74 15.84 -18.03 0.11
N ALA A 75 14.51 -17.96 0.12
CA ALA A 75 13.69 -18.86 0.94
C ALA A 75 12.47 -19.38 0.18
N GLN A 76 12.05 -20.57 0.58
CA GLN A 76 10.77 -21.18 0.25
C GLN A 76 9.94 -21.31 1.52
N CYS A 77 8.71 -20.79 1.46
CA CYS A 77 7.76 -20.76 2.55
C CYS A 77 6.70 -21.84 2.34
N LYS A 78 6.51 -22.74 3.31
CA LYS A 78 5.53 -23.83 3.19
C LYS A 78 4.56 -23.85 4.37
N LYS A 79 3.32 -23.42 4.11
CA LYS A 79 2.23 -23.36 5.10
C LYS A 79 1.31 -24.58 5.11
N HIS A 80 1.01 -25.23 3.98
CA HIS A 80 -0.08 -26.22 3.92
C HIS A 80 0.35 -27.67 4.02
N GLU A 81 1.64 -27.95 3.96
CA GLU A 81 2.12 -29.30 3.71
C GLU A 81 2.85 -29.88 4.90
N GLU A 82 2.56 -31.13 5.24
CA GLU A 82 3.53 -31.93 5.99
C GLU A 82 4.80 -32.06 5.14
N ILE A 83 5.90 -31.53 5.67
CA ILE A 83 7.19 -31.54 5.01
C ILE A 83 7.88 -32.88 5.28
N THR A 84 8.25 -33.54 4.20
CA THR A 84 9.01 -34.79 4.19
C THR A 84 10.29 -34.61 3.40
N THR A 85 11.26 -35.51 3.57
CA THR A 85 12.51 -35.49 2.81
C THR A 85 12.28 -35.61 1.30
N THR A 86 11.26 -36.35 0.87
CA THR A 86 10.86 -36.44 -0.54
C THR A 86 10.46 -35.08 -1.10
N LYS A 87 9.65 -34.33 -0.35
CA LYS A 87 9.24 -32.98 -0.79
C LYS A 87 10.40 -32.01 -0.81
N LEU A 88 11.27 -32.02 0.20
CA LEU A 88 12.48 -31.19 0.17
C LEU A 88 13.35 -31.50 -1.05
N ARG A 89 13.46 -32.78 -1.44
CA ARG A 89 14.17 -33.19 -2.66
C ARG A 89 13.49 -32.64 -3.92
N ASP A 90 12.16 -32.66 -3.99
CA ASP A 90 11.44 -32.12 -5.15
C ASP A 90 11.57 -30.60 -5.25
N GLU A 91 11.59 -29.88 -4.13
CA GLU A 91 11.90 -28.45 -4.13
C GLU A 91 13.35 -28.17 -4.56
N LEU A 92 14.33 -28.97 -4.13
CA LEU A 92 15.71 -28.83 -4.62
C LEU A 92 15.85 -29.11 -6.12
N LYS A 93 15.00 -29.94 -6.72
CA LYS A 93 15.00 -30.12 -8.18
C LYS A 93 14.58 -28.84 -8.88
N LYS A 94 13.52 -28.18 -8.41
CA LYS A 94 13.07 -26.89 -8.96
C LYS A 94 14.16 -25.83 -8.86
N LEU A 95 14.86 -25.79 -7.72
CA LEU A 95 15.93 -24.84 -7.48
C LEU A 95 17.09 -25.01 -8.48
N ARG A 96 17.41 -26.24 -8.93
CA ARG A 96 18.48 -26.49 -9.90
C ARG A 96 18.24 -25.81 -11.25
N ASP A 97 16.99 -25.56 -11.60
CA ASP A 97 16.63 -24.86 -12.84
C ASP A 97 16.63 -23.33 -12.68
N TYR A 98 16.93 -22.83 -11.48
CA TYR A 98 17.02 -21.39 -11.23
C TYR A 98 18.29 -20.79 -11.85
N ASP A 99 18.11 -19.68 -12.56
CA ASP A 99 19.10 -19.06 -13.43
C ASP A 99 19.97 -17.99 -12.73
N LYS A 100 19.82 -17.80 -11.42
CA LYS A 100 20.55 -16.80 -10.64
C LYS A 100 21.34 -17.44 -9.52
N GLU A 101 22.45 -16.80 -9.17
CA GLU A 101 23.33 -17.23 -8.08
C GLU A 101 22.60 -17.22 -6.73
N VAL A 102 22.87 -18.24 -5.93
CA VAL A 102 22.32 -18.40 -4.58
C VAL A 102 23.45 -18.74 -3.61
N SER A 103 23.50 -18.03 -2.48
CA SER A 103 24.42 -18.32 -1.37
C SER A 103 23.81 -19.33 -0.41
N HIS A 104 22.60 -19.03 0.07
CA HIS A 104 21.87 -19.80 1.07
C HIS A 104 20.43 -20.02 0.63
N TYR A 105 19.89 -21.20 0.91
CA TYR A 105 18.51 -21.56 0.60
C TYR A 105 17.78 -22.02 1.87
N PHE A 106 16.74 -21.30 2.25
CA PHE A 106 16.01 -21.50 3.50
C PHE A 106 14.65 -22.16 3.25
N PHE A 107 14.42 -23.32 3.87
CA PHE A 107 13.09 -23.88 4.02
C PHE A 107 12.43 -23.31 5.28
N MET A 108 11.43 -22.46 5.11
CA MET A 108 10.67 -21.86 6.21
C MET A 108 9.31 -22.55 6.32
N ILE A 109 9.10 -23.29 7.40
CA ILE A 109 7.98 -24.24 7.51
C ILE A 109 7.10 -23.92 8.74
N LYS A 110 5.79 -24.15 8.63
CA LYS A 110 4.85 -23.86 9.72
C LYS A 110 4.91 -24.84 10.91
N GLN A 111 5.59 -25.97 10.77
CA GLN A 111 5.69 -26.98 11.82
C GLN A 111 6.47 -26.40 13.01
N PRO A 112 5.98 -26.52 14.26
CA PRO A 112 6.65 -25.96 15.45
C PRO A 112 8.14 -26.29 15.50
N ASP A 113 8.43 -27.59 15.45
CA ASP A 113 9.77 -28.14 15.45
C ASP A 113 10.15 -28.73 14.09
N VAL A 114 11.42 -28.60 13.74
CA VAL A 114 12.02 -29.34 12.65
C VAL A 114 12.25 -30.79 13.10
N LYS A 115 11.63 -31.75 12.41
CA LYS A 115 11.89 -33.18 12.68
C LYS A 115 13.38 -33.49 12.48
N VAL A 116 13.97 -34.24 13.41
CA VAL A 116 15.38 -34.67 13.34
C VAL A 116 15.75 -35.31 12.00
N SER A 117 14.81 -36.05 11.39
CA SER A 117 15.02 -36.65 10.06
C SER A 117 15.21 -35.62 8.93
N LEU A 118 14.58 -34.45 9.03
CA LEU A 118 14.77 -33.35 8.07
C LEU A 118 16.10 -32.64 8.34
N SER A 119 16.46 -32.39 9.60
CA SER A 119 17.74 -31.78 9.98
C SER A 119 18.92 -32.64 9.51
N ASN A 120 18.91 -33.95 9.81
CA ASN A 120 19.94 -34.89 9.36
C ASN A 120 20.04 -34.94 7.83
N TRP A 121 18.91 -34.80 7.14
CA TRP A 121 18.89 -34.76 5.68
C TRP A 121 19.55 -33.49 5.13
N ILE A 122 19.25 -32.32 5.71
CA ILE A 122 19.88 -31.04 5.36
C ILE A 122 21.39 -31.09 5.61
N GLU A 123 21.83 -31.56 6.78
CA GLU A 123 23.25 -31.72 7.12
C GLU A 123 23.97 -32.62 6.12
N LYS A 124 23.35 -33.74 5.73
CA LYS A 124 23.91 -34.64 4.71
C LYS A 124 24.01 -33.96 3.35
N GLN A 125 23.01 -33.18 2.93
CA GLN A 125 23.08 -32.45 1.66
C GLN A 125 24.17 -31.37 1.69
N ASN A 126 24.30 -30.62 2.78
CA ASN A 126 25.35 -29.61 2.94
C ASN A 126 26.74 -30.25 2.96
N ALA A 127 26.93 -31.39 3.63
CA ALA A 127 28.20 -32.11 3.62
C ALA A 127 28.58 -32.59 2.22
N ASN A 128 27.61 -33.12 1.45
CA ASN A 128 27.83 -33.51 0.06
C ASN A 128 28.19 -32.31 -0.81
N ALA A 129 27.43 -31.22 -0.72
CA ALA A 129 27.69 -29.99 -1.47
C ALA A 129 29.05 -29.38 -1.12
N GLN A 130 29.50 -29.51 0.13
CA GLN A 130 30.83 -29.06 0.55
C GLN A 130 31.95 -29.95 0.02
N ALA A 131 31.73 -31.27 -0.07
CA ALA A 131 32.71 -32.21 -0.60
C ALA A 131 32.87 -32.10 -2.13
N GLU A 132 31.81 -31.68 -2.83
CA GLU A 132 31.81 -31.43 -4.28
C GLU A 132 32.42 -30.06 -4.66
N ARG A 133 32.76 -29.22 -3.68
CA ARG A 133 33.31 -27.87 -3.90
C ARG A 133 34.82 -27.87 -3.99
N ASP A 134 35.31 -27.03 -4.89
CA ASP A 134 36.71 -26.64 -5.02
C ASP A 134 36.85 -25.10 -5.05
N ASP A 135 38.09 -24.60 -5.15
CA ASP A 135 38.38 -23.17 -5.25
C ASP A 135 37.73 -22.49 -6.46
N SER A 136 37.27 -23.25 -7.46
CA SER A 136 36.63 -22.74 -8.68
C SER A 136 35.11 -22.53 -8.54
N THR A 137 34.50 -23.01 -7.45
CA THR A 137 33.05 -22.93 -7.19
C THR A 137 32.72 -22.38 -5.78
N PRO A 138 33.15 -21.15 -5.45
CA PRO A 138 32.83 -20.53 -4.16
C PRO A 138 31.34 -20.19 -4.03
N TYR A 139 30.87 -19.98 -2.80
CA TYR A 139 29.59 -19.29 -2.59
C TYR A 139 29.74 -17.80 -2.93
N PRO A 140 28.75 -17.19 -3.59
CA PRO A 140 27.52 -17.78 -4.14
C PRO A 140 27.75 -18.35 -5.55
N CYS A 141 26.88 -19.26 -5.98
CA CYS A 141 26.99 -19.89 -7.31
C CYS A 141 25.62 -20.29 -7.87
N LEU A 142 25.55 -20.65 -9.15
CA LEU A 142 24.34 -21.16 -9.77
C LEU A 142 23.95 -22.54 -9.17
N PRO A 143 22.67 -22.75 -8.78
CA PRO A 143 22.23 -24.03 -8.22
C PRO A 143 22.37 -25.24 -9.15
N SER A 144 22.46 -25.01 -10.47
CA SER A 144 22.73 -26.04 -11.47
C SER A 144 24.17 -26.56 -11.42
N ILE A 145 25.10 -25.77 -10.89
CA ILE A 145 26.52 -26.12 -10.72
C ILE A 145 26.74 -26.78 -9.36
N ALA A 146 26.35 -26.10 -8.28
CA ALA A 146 26.46 -26.63 -6.92
C ALA A 146 25.29 -26.12 -6.07
N LEU A 147 24.82 -26.97 -5.14
CA LEU A 147 23.73 -26.56 -4.25
C LEU A 147 24.18 -25.44 -3.31
N PRO A 148 23.29 -24.46 -3.02
CA PRO A 148 23.53 -23.46 -1.99
C PRO A 148 23.56 -24.11 -0.60
N GLU A 149 24.03 -23.39 0.42
CA GLU A 149 23.96 -23.90 1.80
C GLU A 149 22.49 -23.95 2.22
N LEU A 150 22.02 -25.13 2.60
CA LEU A 150 20.63 -25.37 2.92
C LEU A 150 20.36 -25.16 4.40
N HIS A 151 19.23 -24.51 4.70
CA HIS A 151 18.75 -24.24 6.05
C HIS A 151 17.29 -24.66 6.17
N ILE A 152 16.86 -25.08 7.35
CA ILE A 152 15.45 -25.36 7.63
C ILE A 152 15.05 -24.75 8.97
N LEU A 153 13.98 -23.98 8.98
CA LEU A 153 13.47 -23.25 10.14
C LEU A 153 12.04 -23.69 10.41
N GLY A 154 11.80 -24.17 11.64
CA GLY A 154 10.47 -24.43 12.16
C GLY A 154 9.79 -23.15 12.66
N TRP A 155 8.50 -23.26 12.95
CA TRP A 155 7.68 -22.14 13.38
C TRP A 155 8.16 -21.51 14.69
N ASP A 156 8.66 -22.30 15.64
CA ASP A 156 9.14 -21.73 16.91
C ASP A 156 10.36 -20.83 16.71
N GLU A 157 11.24 -21.16 15.77
CA GLU A 157 12.36 -20.30 15.37
C GLU A 157 11.87 -19.08 14.58
N ILE A 158 11.03 -19.28 13.56
CA ILE A 158 10.40 -18.21 12.75
C ILE A 158 9.74 -17.17 13.66
N ARG A 159 8.93 -17.62 14.61
CA ARG A 159 8.21 -16.78 15.56
C ARG A 159 9.16 -15.99 16.46
N SER A 160 10.31 -16.55 16.83
CA SER A 160 11.29 -15.84 17.68
C SER A 160 11.83 -14.57 17.02
N TYR A 161 11.93 -14.54 15.69
CA TYR A 161 12.41 -13.38 14.94
C TYR A 161 11.44 -12.19 14.97
N LEU A 162 10.13 -12.45 15.12
CA LEU A 162 9.12 -11.38 15.32
C LEU A 162 9.42 -10.56 16.59
N GLY A 163 9.98 -11.20 17.62
CA GLY A 163 10.37 -10.56 18.87
C GLY A 163 11.60 -9.66 18.78
N LEU A 164 12.30 -9.63 17.65
CA LEU A 164 13.49 -8.80 17.46
C LEU A 164 13.16 -7.38 16.98
N SER A 165 11.88 -7.10 16.73
CA SER A 165 11.42 -5.83 16.21
C SER A 165 10.08 -5.44 16.80
N THR A 166 10.03 -4.29 17.46
CA THR A 166 8.76 -3.67 17.88
C THR A 166 7.81 -3.52 16.69
N PHE A 167 8.35 -3.26 15.49
CA PHE A 167 7.55 -3.12 14.27
C PHE A 167 6.84 -4.40 13.89
N LEU A 168 7.56 -5.52 13.91
CA LEU A 168 6.98 -6.81 13.61
C LEU A 168 5.93 -7.21 14.66
N LEU A 169 6.20 -6.94 15.94
CA LEU A 169 5.25 -7.20 17.02
C LEU A 169 3.94 -6.41 16.84
N TRP A 170 3.99 -5.19 16.30
CA TRP A 170 2.80 -4.38 16.06
C TRP A 170 2.11 -4.71 14.73
N LYS A 171 2.88 -4.87 13.65
CA LYS A 171 2.38 -5.29 12.33
C LYS A 171 1.59 -6.58 12.42
N TRP A 172 2.10 -7.58 13.13
CA TRP A 172 1.46 -8.89 13.30
C TRP A 172 0.52 -8.96 14.52
N GLN A 173 0.12 -7.81 15.07
CA GLN A 173 -0.83 -7.67 16.18
C GLN A 173 -0.48 -8.44 17.48
N ILE A 174 0.80 -8.73 17.70
CA ILE A 174 1.28 -9.47 18.87
C ILE A 174 1.31 -8.57 20.11
N ALA A 175 1.66 -7.30 19.95
CA ALA A 175 1.88 -6.36 21.05
C ALA A 175 1.26 -5.00 20.82
N VAL A 176 -0.02 -4.94 20.42
CA VAL A 176 -0.70 -3.67 20.15
C VAL A 176 -0.88 -2.84 21.44
N PRO A 177 -0.42 -1.57 21.49
CA PRO A 177 -0.77 -0.63 22.55
C PRO A 177 -2.28 -0.54 22.78
N ALA A 178 -2.72 -0.62 24.04
CA ALA A 178 -4.13 -0.58 24.38
C ALA A 178 -4.78 0.75 23.94
N GLY A 179 -5.95 0.68 23.33
CA GLY A 179 -6.72 1.85 22.89
C GLY A 179 -6.34 2.41 21.51
N GLN A 180 -5.39 1.80 20.80
CA GLN A 180 -5.01 2.23 19.45
C GLN A 180 -5.43 1.18 18.40
N ASN A 181 -6.28 1.59 17.45
CA ASN A 181 -6.62 0.79 16.26
C ASN A 181 -5.54 0.97 15.21
N PHE A 182 -4.58 0.04 15.18
CA PHE A 182 -3.55 -0.04 14.16
C PHE A 182 -4.04 -0.85 12.95
N HIS A 183 -4.04 -0.22 11.78
CA HIS A 183 -4.32 -0.83 10.48
C HIS A 183 -3.01 -1.26 9.80
N LEU A 184 -2.06 -1.77 10.57
CA LEU A 184 -0.77 -2.25 10.06
C LEU A 184 -0.82 -3.74 9.71
N ASP A 185 -1.90 -4.43 10.08
CA ASP A 185 -2.07 -5.86 9.79
C ASP A 185 -2.02 -6.12 8.28
N GLY A 186 -1.13 -7.01 7.88
CA GLY A 186 -0.88 -7.31 6.47
C GLY A 186 -0.30 -6.15 5.63
N LEU A 187 0.10 -5.01 6.23
CA LEU A 187 0.67 -3.89 5.49
C LEU A 187 2.01 -4.28 4.86
N ASP A 188 2.04 -4.40 3.54
CA ASP A 188 3.27 -4.54 2.78
C ASP A 188 3.93 -3.16 2.61
N ILE A 189 5.05 -2.94 3.31
CA ILE A 189 5.80 -1.69 3.26
C ILE A 189 6.40 -1.45 1.88
N GLN A 190 6.76 -2.49 1.14
CA GLN A 190 7.29 -2.35 -0.22
C GLN A 190 6.18 -1.98 -1.20
N GLU A 191 5.00 -2.60 -1.07
CA GLU A 191 3.82 -2.20 -1.84
C GLU A 191 3.44 -0.74 -1.55
N LEU A 192 3.41 -0.35 -0.26
CA LEU A 192 3.18 1.05 0.12
C LEU A 192 4.26 1.97 -0.44
N HIS A 193 5.54 1.58 -0.40
CA HIS A 193 6.64 2.35 -0.97
C HIS A 193 6.46 2.56 -2.48
N TYR A 194 6.07 1.51 -3.20
CA TYR A 194 5.79 1.55 -4.63
C TYR A 194 4.63 2.49 -4.95
N GLU A 195 3.51 2.39 -4.22
CA GLU A 195 2.35 3.27 -4.39
C GLU A 195 2.68 4.74 -4.05
N VAL A 196 3.51 4.98 -3.02
CA VAL A 196 4.06 6.31 -2.69
C VAL A 196 5.15 6.75 -3.66
N GLY A 197 5.77 5.87 -4.44
CA GLY A 197 6.68 6.24 -5.51
C GLY A 197 5.92 6.82 -6.70
N ARG A 198 4.85 6.13 -7.10
CA ARG A 198 4.07 6.43 -8.30
C ARG A 198 2.95 7.46 -8.11
N TYR A 199 2.70 7.99 -6.91
CA TYR A 199 1.56 8.91 -6.70
C TYR A 199 1.60 10.18 -7.58
N ARG A 200 2.79 10.58 -8.06
CA ARG A 200 2.97 11.73 -8.96
C ARG A 200 2.86 11.37 -10.43
N ASP A 201 2.84 10.08 -10.75
CA ASP A 201 2.83 9.62 -12.13
C ASP A 201 1.49 9.95 -12.78
N LYS A 202 1.54 10.13 -14.10
CA LYS A 202 0.35 10.18 -14.93
C LYS A 202 0.16 8.79 -15.48
N ILE A 203 -0.91 8.13 -15.05
CA ILE A 203 -1.18 6.74 -15.40
C ILE A 203 -2.38 6.72 -16.34
N ASP A 204 -2.24 6.06 -17.48
CA ASP A 204 -3.37 5.72 -18.33
C ASP A 204 -4.01 4.43 -17.79
N PRO A 205 -5.28 4.46 -17.34
CA PRO A 205 -5.98 3.24 -16.90
C PRO A 205 -5.99 2.12 -17.95
N LYS A 206 -5.88 2.47 -19.25
CA LYS A 206 -5.83 1.49 -20.35
C LYS A 206 -4.52 0.73 -20.40
N GLU A 207 -3.40 1.40 -20.13
CA GLU A 207 -2.07 0.81 -20.14
C GLU A 207 -1.74 0.14 -18.80
N THR A 208 -2.24 0.71 -17.70
CA THR A 208 -2.05 0.19 -16.34
C THR A 208 -3.39 0.17 -15.61
N PRO A 209 -4.13 -0.95 -15.68
CA PRO A 209 -5.42 -1.07 -15.01
C PRO A 209 -5.30 -0.92 -13.48
N PRO A 210 -6.31 -0.29 -12.82
CA PRO A 210 -6.33 -0.19 -11.37
C PRO A 210 -6.47 -1.55 -10.70
N THR A 211 -5.88 -1.71 -9.52
CA THR A 211 -6.12 -2.88 -8.66
C THR A 211 -7.54 -2.80 -8.09
N LEU A 212 -8.11 -3.93 -7.64
CA LEU A 212 -9.44 -3.94 -7.02
C LEU A 212 -9.55 -2.98 -5.81
N GLU A 213 -8.49 -2.87 -5.01
CA GLU A 213 -8.42 -1.90 -3.90
C GLU A 213 -8.51 -0.47 -4.40
N ALA A 214 -7.81 -0.14 -5.49
CA ALA A 214 -7.87 1.18 -6.10
C ALA A 214 -9.25 1.46 -6.71
N VAL A 215 -9.90 0.48 -7.35
CA VAL A 215 -11.26 0.61 -7.92
C VAL A 215 -12.27 1.01 -6.84
N HIS A 216 -12.34 0.26 -5.73
CA HIS A 216 -13.25 0.60 -4.64
C HIS A 216 -12.97 1.99 -4.04
N ALA A 217 -11.70 2.40 -3.95
CA ALA A 217 -11.35 3.73 -3.49
C ALA A 217 -11.75 4.81 -4.50
N ILE A 218 -11.61 4.57 -5.80
CA ILE A 218 -12.04 5.46 -6.87
C ILE A 218 -13.55 5.69 -6.78
N GLU A 219 -14.35 4.62 -6.70
CA GLU A 219 -15.81 4.69 -6.53
C GLU A 219 -16.19 5.52 -5.31
N SER A 220 -15.59 5.20 -4.16
CA SER A 220 -15.85 5.93 -2.91
C SER A 220 -15.52 7.42 -3.02
N LEU A 221 -14.39 7.77 -3.65
CA LEU A 221 -13.97 9.17 -3.80
C LEU A 221 -14.89 9.93 -4.78
N LEU A 222 -15.26 9.31 -5.89
CA LEU A 222 -16.11 9.93 -6.92
C LEU A 222 -17.60 9.96 -6.54
N SER A 223 -18.05 9.16 -5.57
CA SER A 223 -19.46 9.12 -5.11
C SER A 223 -20.04 10.47 -4.64
N SER A 224 -19.17 11.44 -4.34
CA SER A 224 -19.58 12.80 -3.98
C SER A 224 -19.84 13.72 -5.18
N ILE A 225 -19.49 13.30 -6.40
CA ILE A 225 -19.69 14.08 -7.63
C ILE A 225 -20.94 13.57 -8.35
N ASP A 226 -21.94 14.42 -8.50
CA ASP A 226 -23.04 14.18 -9.42
C ASP A 226 -22.60 14.54 -10.84
N VAL A 227 -22.22 13.52 -11.62
CA VAL A 227 -21.70 13.68 -12.99
C VAL A 227 -22.73 14.32 -13.92
N GLN A 228 -24.02 13.98 -13.76
CA GLN A 228 -25.08 14.51 -14.62
C GLN A 228 -25.33 15.98 -14.31
N ALA A 229 -25.49 16.32 -13.03
CA ALA A 229 -25.70 17.70 -12.60
C ALA A 229 -24.46 18.59 -12.85
N LEU A 230 -23.25 18.03 -12.77
CA LEU A 230 -22.01 18.75 -13.12
C LEU A 230 -21.97 19.12 -14.62
N SER A 231 -22.48 18.25 -15.49
CA SER A 231 -22.44 18.46 -16.94
C SER A 231 -23.31 19.64 -17.42
N SER A 232 -24.34 20.01 -16.65
CA SER A 232 -25.28 21.10 -16.99
C SER A 232 -24.88 22.47 -16.44
N ILE A 233 -23.80 22.59 -15.66
CA ILE A 233 -23.33 23.89 -15.18
C ILE A 233 -22.94 24.77 -16.37
N GLY A 234 -23.46 26.00 -16.39
CA GLY A 234 -23.25 26.97 -17.47
C GLY A 234 -24.38 27.03 -18.49
N GLU A 235 -25.33 26.07 -18.44
CA GLU A 235 -26.55 26.09 -19.28
C GLU A 235 -27.67 26.94 -18.66
N SER A 236 -27.72 27.01 -17.34
CA SER A 236 -28.69 27.78 -16.54
C SER A 236 -27.96 28.67 -15.54
N PRO A 237 -28.49 29.87 -15.22
CA PRO A 237 -27.91 30.71 -14.18
C PRO A 237 -28.02 30.10 -12.77
N LEU A 238 -28.90 29.13 -12.54
CA LEU A 238 -29.09 28.51 -11.23
C LEU A 238 -28.31 27.20 -11.13
N VAL A 239 -27.49 27.07 -10.08
CA VAL A 239 -26.69 25.88 -9.79
C VAL A 239 -26.99 25.43 -8.37
N HIS A 240 -27.37 24.16 -8.21
CA HIS A 240 -27.66 23.59 -6.90
C HIS A 240 -26.39 23.51 -6.04
N ILE A 241 -26.46 23.93 -4.78
CA ILE A 241 -25.30 24.02 -3.89
C ILE A 241 -24.59 22.67 -3.70
N ASP A 242 -25.36 21.58 -3.69
CA ASP A 242 -24.80 20.23 -3.49
C ASP A 242 -23.81 19.81 -4.58
N ILE A 243 -23.93 20.36 -5.80
CA ILE A 243 -22.96 20.09 -6.88
C ILE A 243 -21.60 20.69 -6.48
N ILE A 244 -21.59 21.93 -5.98
CA ILE A 244 -20.39 22.62 -5.50
C ILE A 244 -19.80 21.89 -4.29
N ARG A 245 -20.63 21.60 -3.28
CA ARG A 245 -20.21 20.87 -2.07
C ARG A 245 -19.68 19.47 -2.39
N GLY A 246 -20.25 18.80 -3.38
CA GLY A 246 -19.77 17.51 -3.88
C GLY A 246 -18.36 17.58 -4.44
N VAL A 247 -18.10 18.56 -5.31
CA VAL A 247 -16.76 18.82 -5.86
C VAL A 247 -15.76 19.21 -4.76
N GLU A 248 -16.17 20.05 -3.80
CA GLU A 248 -15.35 20.41 -2.64
C GLU A 248 -14.98 19.19 -1.78
N LYS A 249 -15.95 18.31 -1.51
CA LYS A 249 -15.76 17.08 -0.74
C LYS A 249 -14.76 16.14 -1.42
N PHE A 250 -14.89 15.94 -2.73
CA PHE A 250 -13.92 15.17 -3.53
C PHE A 250 -12.50 15.76 -3.43
N ILE A 251 -12.35 17.07 -3.65
CA ILE A 251 -11.05 17.75 -3.54
C ILE A 251 -10.48 17.64 -2.12
N GLY A 252 -11.33 17.74 -1.10
CA GLY A 252 -10.97 17.57 0.30
C GLY A 252 -10.37 16.20 0.56
N ALA A 253 -11.07 15.14 0.14
CA ALA A 253 -10.59 13.76 0.29
C ALA A 253 -9.27 13.51 -0.47
N MET A 254 -9.11 14.08 -1.66
CA MET A 254 -7.84 14.03 -2.40
C MET A 254 -6.71 14.77 -1.67
N LYS A 255 -6.99 15.94 -1.07
CA LYS A 255 -6.01 16.67 -0.26
C LYS A 255 -5.56 15.87 0.97
N GLU A 256 -6.48 15.18 1.64
CA GLU A 256 -6.16 14.30 2.78
C GLU A 256 -5.21 13.17 2.39
N ALA A 257 -5.51 12.45 1.30
CA ALA A 257 -4.63 11.40 0.78
C ALA A 257 -3.24 11.97 0.43
N SER A 258 -3.19 13.14 -0.23
CA SER A 258 -1.91 13.80 -0.55
C SER A 258 -1.11 14.22 0.70
N ARG A 259 -1.79 14.68 1.76
CA ARG A 259 -1.15 14.98 3.05
C ARG A 259 -0.58 13.73 3.70
N ALA A 260 -1.32 12.63 3.71
CA ALA A 260 -0.84 11.35 4.23
C ALA A 260 0.42 10.87 3.47
N ILE A 261 0.40 10.89 2.13
CA ILE A 261 1.56 10.51 1.30
C ILE A 261 2.83 11.27 1.70
N ARG A 262 2.72 12.57 2.00
CA ARG A 262 3.88 13.41 2.37
C ARG A 262 4.53 13.00 3.69
N THR A 263 3.83 12.29 4.57
CA THR A 263 4.41 11.82 5.84
C THR A 263 5.21 10.53 5.68
N TYR A 264 5.19 9.87 4.52
CA TYR A 264 5.88 8.59 4.30
C TYR A 264 7.38 8.62 4.64
N GLY A 265 8.12 9.62 4.14
CA GLY A 265 9.56 9.71 4.39
C GLY A 265 9.89 9.86 5.88
N GLU A 266 9.06 10.61 6.61
CA GLU A 266 9.17 10.76 8.05
C GLU A 266 8.82 9.46 8.79
N ALA A 267 7.72 8.81 8.39
CA ALA A 267 7.25 7.56 8.97
C ALA A 267 8.34 6.47 8.92
N ILE A 268 8.91 6.23 7.73
CA ILE A 268 9.97 5.23 7.55
C ILE A 268 11.25 5.60 8.30
N THR A 269 11.59 6.89 8.37
CA THR A 269 12.79 7.32 9.12
C THR A 269 12.63 7.12 10.63
N LYS A 270 11.42 7.28 11.15
CA LYS A 270 11.12 7.20 12.59
C LYS A 270 11.03 5.77 13.11
N ILE A 271 10.45 4.84 12.34
CA ILE A 271 10.34 3.42 12.76
C ILE A 271 11.69 2.73 12.96
N ASP A 272 12.75 3.22 12.30
CA ASP A 272 14.11 2.69 12.40
C ASP A 272 14.92 3.31 13.56
N LYS A 273 14.32 4.19 14.36
CA LYS A 273 15.00 4.83 15.51
C LYS A 273 15.05 3.92 16.73
N ARG A 274 15.94 4.27 17.66
CA ARG A 274 16.11 3.54 18.93
C ARG A 274 15.23 4.08 20.06
N ASP A 275 14.78 5.32 19.94
CA ASP A 275 13.91 5.96 20.91
C ASP A 275 12.46 5.50 20.71
N LEU A 276 11.88 4.87 21.73
CA LEU A 276 10.55 4.29 21.68
C LEU A 276 9.47 5.35 21.40
N VAL A 277 9.63 6.59 21.90
CA VAL A 277 8.66 7.68 21.66
C VAL A 277 8.68 8.06 20.18
N VAL A 278 9.87 8.22 19.61
CA VAL A 278 10.03 8.55 18.17
C VAL A 278 9.52 7.42 17.29
N VAL A 279 9.75 6.18 17.72
CA VAL A 279 9.28 4.98 17.07
C VAL A 279 7.75 4.98 17.05
N GLU A 280 7.07 5.21 18.19
CA GLU A 280 5.60 5.36 18.31
C GLU A 280 5.03 6.42 17.35
N GLU A 281 5.62 7.61 17.29
CA GLU A 281 5.24 8.65 16.32
C GLU A 281 5.34 8.15 14.87
N GLY A 282 6.40 7.41 14.55
CA GLY A 282 6.57 6.78 13.23
C GLY A 282 5.41 5.85 12.87
N TYR A 283 4.87 5.11 13.85
CA TYR A 283 3.72 4.25 13.59
C TYR A 283 2.42 5.00 13.45
N GLU A 284 2.19 6.09 14.17
CA GLU A 284 0.98 6.88 13.97
C GLU A 284 0.91 7.37 12.52
N LEU A 285 2.05 7.80 11.98
CA LEU A 285 2.18 8.17 10.57
C LEU A 285 1.97 6.97 9.63
N LEU A 286 2.60 5.82 9.90
CA LEU A 286 2.37 4.60 9.09
C LEU A 286 0.93 4.10 9.16
N ASN A 287 0.28 4.18 10.32
CA ASN A 287 -1.09 3.77 10.51
C ASN A 287 -2.03 4.64 9.67
N ASN A 288 -1.79 5.95 9.64
CA ASN A 288 -2.52 6.86 8.76
C ASN A 288 -2.27 6.51 7.27
N LEU A 289 -1.02 6.25 6.88
CA LEU A 289 -0.70 5.81 5.52
C LEU A 289 -1.41 4.50 5.14
N ALA A 290 -1.43 3.52 6.05
CA ALA A 290 -2.09 2.25 5.84
C ALA A 290 -3.60 2.39 5.68
N ARG A 291 -4.25 3.21 6.51
CA ARG A 291 -5.69 3.56 6.36
C ARG A 291 -5.99 4.21 5.01
N GLN A 292 -5.04 4.97 4.47
CA GLN A 292 -5.18 5.65 3.20
C GLN A 292 -4.69 4.83 2.00
N LYS A 293 -4.13 3.62 2.19
CA LYS A 293 -3.46 2.82 1.15
C LYS A 293 -4.26 2.75 -0.16
N ALA A 294 -5.53 2.37 -0.08
CA ALA A 294 -6.41 2.26 -1.24
C ALA A 294 -6.59 3.62 -1.96
N ARG A 295 -6.75 4.71 -1.21
CA ARG A 295 -6.85 6.08 -1.74
C ARG A 295 -5.52 6.59 -2.32
N ILE A 296 -4.40 6.19 -1.73
CA ILE A 296 -3.05 6.46 -2.28
C ILE A 296 -2.91 5.78 -3.64
N SER A 297 -3.36 4.52 -3.75
CA SER A 297 -3.31 3.78 -5.01
C SER A 297 -4.28 4.32 -6.08
N ALA A 298 -5.44 4.84 -5.66
CA ALA A 298 -6.37 5.55 -6.55
C ALA A 298 -5.86 6.92 -7.03
N PHE A 299 -4.94 7.54 -6.29
CA PHE A 299 -4.55 8.94 -6.49
C PHE A 299 -4.03 9.27 -7.91
N PRO A 300 -3.14 8.48 -8.53
CA PRO A 300 -2.63 8.76 -9.87
C PRO A 300 -3.72 8.86 -10.93
N TYR A 301 -4.76 8.04 -10.83
CA TYR A 301 -5.90 8.01 -11.76
C TYR A 301 -6.79 9.25 -11.60
N LEU A 302 -7.02 9.69 -10.37
CA LEU A 302 -7.93 10.79 -10.04
C LEU A 302 -7.28 12.18 -10.07
N ARG A 303 -5.95 12.26 -10.18
CA ARG A 303 -5.20 13.52 -10.06
C ARG A 303 -5.65 14.59 -11.08
N ARG A 304 -5.89 14.20 -12.33
CA ARG A 304 -6.32 15.15 -13.38
C ARG A 304 -7.70 15.71 -13.09
N ILE A 305 -8.65 14.82 -12.78
CA ILE A 305 -10.00 15.18 -12.33
C ILE A 305 -9.92 16.17 -11.16
N ALA A 306 -9.10 15.88 -10.14
CA ALA A 306 -8.93 16.77 -8.99
C ALA A 306 -8.34 18.15 -9.32
N VAL A 307 -7.51 18.26 -10.36
CA VAL A 307 -7.00 19.55 -10.85
C VAL A 307 -8.10 20.31 -11.57
N ASP A 308 -8.83 19.66 -12.48
CA ASP A 308 -9.90 20.31 -13.24
C ASP A 308 -11.07 20.72 -12.34
N CYS A 309 -11.44 19.88 -11.36
CA CYS A 309 -12.40 20.24 -10.31
C CYS A 309 -11.96 21.48 -9.52
N ARG A 310 -10.66 21.61 -9.21
CA ARG A 310 -10.14 22.80 -8.51
C ARG A 310 -10.20 24.05 -9.38
N ASN A 311 -9.89 23.91 -10.67
CA ASN A 311 -10.01 25.02 -11.62
C ASN A 311 -11.47 25.45 -11.74
N LEU A 312 -12.40 24.49 -11.85
CA LEU A 312 -13.84 24.74 -11.89
C LEU A 312 -14.31 25.53 -10.66
N LEU A 313 -13.96 25.08 -9.44
CA LEU A 313 -14.26 25.85 -8.23
C LEU A 313 -13.59 27.23 -8.21
N GLY A 314 -12.39 27.36 -8.78
CA GLY A 314 -11.72 28.65 -8.93
C GLY A 314 -12.58 29.66 -9.70
N HIS A 315 -13.27 29.22 -10.75
CA HIS A 315 -14.22 30.07 -11.48
C HIS A 315 -15.50 30.29 -10.68
N LEU A 316 -16.10 29.22 -10.14
CA LEU A 316 -17.42 29.27 -9.48
C LEU A 316 -17.41 29.93 -8.10
N SER A 317 -16.25 30.03 -7.46
CA SER A 317 -16.07 30.64 -6.12
C SER A 317 -15.24 31.93 -6.17
N SER A 318 -15.00 32.47 -7.37
CA SER A 318 -14.37 33.79 -7.50
C SER A 318 -15.22 34.86 -6.82
N TYR A 319 -14.57 35.92 -6.32
CA TYR A 319 -15.27 36.97 -5.58
C TYR A 319 -16.37 37.60 -6.46
N GLY A 320 -17.61 37.57 -5.97
CA GLY A 320 -18.78 38.06 -6.69
C GLY A 320 -19.28 37.17 -7.84
N ALA A 321 -18.72 35.97 -8.03
CA ALA A 321 -19.11 35.06 -9.11
C ALA A 321 -20.53 34.50 -8.95
N SER A 322 -21.05 34.47 -7.72
CA SER A 322 -22.40 34.03 -7.41
C SER A 322 -23.00 34.77 -6.23
N GLU A 323 -24.33 34.75 -6.16
CA GLU A 323 -25.11 35.08 -4.96
C GLU A 323 -26.11 33.97 -4.66
N TRP A 324 -26.63 33.91 -3.43
CA TRP A 324 -27.71 32.99 -3.11
C TRP A 324 -28.97 33.40 -3.86
N GLU A 325 -29.61 32.44 -4.52
CA GLU A 325 -30.94 32.65 -5.08
C GLU A 325 -31.92 32.88 -3.94
N PRO A 326 -32.71 33.98 -3.95
CA PRO A 326 -33.72 34.19 -2.93
C PRO A 326 -34.75 33.05 -2.94
N GLU A 327 -35.16 32.62 -1.75
CA GLU A 327 -36.26 31.67 -1.58
C GLU A 327 -37.50 32.44 -1.12
N PHE A 328 -38.68 31.99 -1.54
CA PHE A 328 -39.95 32.59 -1.13
C PHE A 328 -40.67 31.63 -0.20
N ILE A 329 -40.97 32.09 1.02
CA ILE A 329 -41.72 31.32 2.01
C ILE A 329 -43.08 31.97 2.24
N THR A 330 -44.11 31.15 2.45
CA THR A 330 -45.44 31.64 2.80
C THR A 330 -45.59 31.64 4.31
N ASP A 331 -46.00 32.78 4.89
CA ASP A 331 -46.23 32.90 6.33
C ASP A 331 -47.57 32.30 6.77
N GLU A 332 -47.85 32.38 8.08
CA GLU A 332 -49.09 31.89 8.71
C GLU A 332 -50.36 32.60 8.19
N LEU A 333 -50.22 33.73 7.50
CA LEU A 333 -51.31 34.52 6.92
C LEU A 333 -51.48 34.27 5.41
N GLY A 334 -50.62 33.46 4.80
CA GLY A 334 -50.66 33.18 3.37
C GLY A 334 -49.90 34.19 2.51
N GLU A 335 -49.09 35.09 3.10
CA GLU A 335 -48.28 36.07 2.38
C GLU A 335 -46.89 35.51 2.05
N GLU A 336 -46.42 35.75 0.82
CA GLU A 336 -45.07 35.34 0.39
C GLU A 336 -44.02 36.38 0.82
N HIS A 337 -42.98 35.92 1.51
CA HIS A 337 -41.84 36.71 1.94
C HIS A 337 -40.56 36.18 1.28
N GLU A 338 -39.77 37.10 0.74
CA GLU A 338 -38.43 36.81 0.24
C GLU A 338 -37.48 36.60 1.43
N VAL A 339 -36.81 35.46 1.44
CA VAL A 339 -35.76 35.12 2.42
C VAL A 339 -34.46 34.78 1.71
N SER A 340 -33.35 34.86 2.44
CA SER A 340 -32.06 34.39 1.92
C SER A 340 -32.18 32.90 1.61
N GLY A 341 -31.99 32.51 0.36
CA GLY A 341 -31.97 31.09 0.01
C GLY A 341 -30.69 30.38 0.46
N GLU A 342 -30.78 29.06 0.50
CA GLU A 342 -29.68 28.17 0.92
C GLU A 342 -29.48 26.99 -0.04
N THR A 343 -30.32 26.89 -1.08
CA THR A 343 -30.36 25.73 -1.99
C THR A 343 -29.64 25.98 -3.31
N TYR A 344 -29.82 27.16 -3.91
CA TYR A 344 -29.29 27.48 -5.24
C TYR A 344 -28.38 28.70 -5.19
N LEU A 345 -27.29 28.64 -5.95
CA LEU A 345 -26.45 29.78 -6.26
C LEU A 345 -26.78 30.29 -7.66
N ARG A 346 -27.01 31.60 -7.77
CA ARG A 346 -27.21 32.29 -9.03
C ARG A 346 -25.88 32.79 -9.58
N TYR A 347 -25.61 32.44 -10.84
CA TYR A 347 -24.44 32.83 -11.62
C TYR A 347 -24.85 33.69 -12.82
N ASN A 348 -23.94 34.56 -13.26
CA ASN A 348 -24.08 35.31 -14.50
C ASN A 348 -23.22 34.69 -15.62
N PHE A 349 -23.85 33.87 -16.47
CA PHE A 349 -23.20 33.23 -17.61
C PHE A 349 -23.39 33.97 -18.94
N THR A 350 -24.13 35.08 -18.97
CA THR A 350 -24.59 35.70 -20.22
C THR A 350 -24.09 37.13 -20.40
N ASP A 351 -24.11 37.94 -19.35
CA ASP A 351 -23.74 39.36 -19.44
C ASP A 351 -22.28 39.55 -19.04
N LYS A 352 -21.43 39.83 -20.04
CA LYS A 352 -19.98 40.03 -19.85
C LYS A 352 -19.61 41.30 -19.09
N TYR A 353 -20.48 42.28 -19.04
CA TYR A 353 -20.20 43.59 -18.46
C TYR A 353 -21.36 44.02 -17.55
N PRO A 354 -21.64 43.26 -16.49
CA PRO A 354 -22.73 43.58 -15.58
C PRO A 354 -22.44 44.93 -14.93
N ARG A 355 -23.41 45.85 -14.98
CA ARG A 355 -23.27 47.17 -14.34
C ARG A 355 -23.33 47.06 -12.81
N TRP A 356 -24.08 46.08 -12.30
CA TRP A 356 -24.31 45.78 -10.89
C TRP A 356 -24.63 44.28 -10.72
N GLY A 357 -24.46 43.72 -9.52
CA GLY A 357 -24.82 42.33 -9.21
C GLY A 357 -23.71 41.30 -9.50
N VAL A 358 -24.11 40.07 -9.80
CA VAL A 358 -23.21 38.91 -9.99
C VAL A 358 -22.25 39.12 -11.16
N ALA A 359 -20.97 38.92 -10.89
CA ALA A 359 -19.89 39.03 -11.87
C ALA A 359 -20.01 37.97 -12.96
N TYR A 360 -19.61 38.33 -14.19
CA TYR A 360 -19.62 37.40 -15.31
C TYR A 360 -18.68 36.22 -15.07
N THR A 361 -19.20 35.02 -15.29
CA THR A 361 -18.44 33.77 -15.34
C THR A 361 -18.54 33.21 -16.76
N ASP A 362 -17.42 32.88 -17.42
CA ASP A 362 -17.47 32.43 -18.81
C ASP A 362 -18.02 30.99 -18.92
N PRO A 363 -19.23 30.77 -19.46
CA PRO A 363 -19.81 29.44 -19.57
C PRO A 363 -19.00 28.52 -20.50
N LYS A 364 -18.18 29.06 -21.42
CA LYS A 364 -17.33 28.24 -22.27
C LYS A 364 -16.18 27.61 -21.50
N GLU A 365 -15.59 28.34 -20.56
CA GLU A 365 -14.54 27.79 -19.70
C GLU A 365 -15.11 26.72 -18.76
N ILE A 366 -16.29 26.99 -18.20
CA ILE A 366 -17.04 26.02 -17.38
C ILE A 366 -17.34 24.75 -18.20
N ALA A 367 -17.93 24.88 -19.39
CA ALA A 367 -18.28 23.74 -20.24
C ALA A 367 -17.06 22.91 -20.66
N ILE A 368 -15.91 23.55 -20.90
CA ILE A 368 -14.65 22.83 -21.20
C ILE A 368 -14.21 22.00 -19.99
N LEU A 369 -14.26 22.58 -18.78
CA LEU A 369 -13.84 21.91 -17.56
C LEU A 369 -14.80 20.78 -17.18
N THR A 370 -16.11 21.02 -17.18
CA THR A 370 -17.11 19.99 -16.85
C THR A 370 -17.05 18.83 -17.83
N LYS A 371 -16.91 19.10 -19.14
CA LYS A 371 -16.73 18.06 -20.16
C LYS A 371 -15.48 17.20 -19.94
N ARG A 372 -14.35 17.81 -19.55
CA ARG A 372 -13.11 17.06 -19.25
C ARG A 372 -13.28 16.19 -18.00
N ILE A 373 -13.85 16.75 -16.94
CA ILE A 373 -14.12 16.01 -15.70
C ILE A 373 -15.02 14.80 -15.98
N VAL A 374 -16.15 15.02 -16.65
CA VAL A 374 -17.11 13.96 -16.99
C VAL A 374 -16.44 12.89 -17.86
N SER A 375 -15.73 13.29 -18.92
CA SER A 375 -15.04 12.34 -19.81
C SER A 375 -13.98 11.53 -19.08
N ASP A 376 -13.19 12.13 -18.18
CA ASP A 376 -12.16 11.42 -17.42
C ASP A 376 -12.79 10.46 -16.40
N ILE A 377 -13.92 10.84 -15.78
CA ILE A 377 -14.68 9.96 -14.88
C ILE A 377 -15.23 8.75 -15.66
N GLU A 378 -15.87 8.97 -16.80
CA GLU A 378 -16.42 7.91 -17.65
C GLU A 378 -15.36 6.89 -18.09
N VAL A 379 -14.16 7.37 -18.45
CA VAL A 379 -13.03 6.49 -18.82
C VAL A 379 -12.62 5.60 -17.65
N ILE A 380 -12.59 6.14 -16.43
CA ILE A 380 -12.20 5.38 -15.24
C ILE A 380 -13.33 4.42 -14.81
N SER A 381 -14.59 4.81 -14.97
CA SER A 381 -15.76 3.99 -14.62
C SER A 381 -15.89 2.70 -15.43
N VAL A 382 -15.19 2.55 -16.56
CA VAL A 382 -15.12 1.28 -17.30
C VAL A 382 -14.39 0.17 -16.51
N TYR A 383 -13.58 0.55 -15.52
CA TYR A 383 -12.80 -0.36 -14.69
C TYR A 383 -13.43 -0.62 -13.31
N GLN A 384 -14.62 -0.05 -13.08
CA GLN A 384 -15.51 -0.30 -11.94
C GLN A 384 -16.46 -1.43 -12.32
#